data_AF-A0A645B3T1-F1
#
_entry.id   AF-A0A645B3T1-F1
#
_cell.length_a   1.000
_cell.length_b   1.000
_cell.length_c   1.000
_cell.angle_alpha   90.00
_cell.angle_beta   90.00
_cell.angle_gamma   90.00
#
_symmetry.space_group_name_H-M   'P 1'
#
loop_
_entity.id
_entity.type
_entity.pdbx_description
1 polymer ?
#
loop_
_entity_poly.entity_id
_entity_poly.type
_entity_poly.pdbx_seq_one_letter_code
_entity_poly.pdbx_strand_id
1 'polypeptide(L)'
;MAAYAEHAYNLGHEDLSIYAFMQSALVKTTDDSLTADELTALVMETGSNGVKVMALLDKANTTAYGNPEITKVNIGVRNNPGILISGHDLKDMEELLKQTDGTGVDVYTHSEMLPANYYPAFK
;
A
#
# COMPACT_ATOMS: atom_id res chain seq x y z
N MET A 1 -9.36 0.98 3.38
CA MET A 1 -9.02 2.35 3.82
C MET A 1 -7.86 2.35 4.78
N ALA A 2 -8.00 1.81 6.00
CA ALA A 2 -6.94 1.78 7.01
C ALA A 2 -5.62 1.19 6.49
N ALA A 3 -5.65 0.05 5.79
CA ALA A 3 -4.45 -0.55 5.21
C ALA A 3 -3.70 0.38 4.23
N TYR A 4 -4.42 1.14 3.40
CA TYR A 4 -3.79 2.11 2.50
C TYR A 4 -3.19 3.29 3.27
N ALA A 5 -3.84 3.71 4.36
CA ALA A 5 -3.31 4.77 5.22
C ALA A 5 -2.03 4.31 5.92
N GLU A 6 -1.96 3.05 6.35
CA GLU A 6 -0.77 2.48 6.98
C GLU A 6 0.42 2.43 6.01
N HIS A 7 0.23 1.93 4.78
CA HIS A 7 1.30 1.92 3.80
C HIS A 7 1.77 3.33 3.42
N ALA A 8 0.87 4.32 3.38
CA ALA A 8 1.25 5.72 3.17
C ALA A 8 2.05 6.26 4.38
N TYR A 9 1.64 5.91 5.60
CA TYR A 9 2.31 6.30 6.83
C TYR A 9 3.71 5.70 6.95
N ASN A 10 3.91 4.45 6.55
CA ASN A 10 5.23 3.80 6.49
C ASN A 10 6.23 4.57 5.60
N LEU A 11 5.72 5.34 4.64
CA LEU A 11 6.50 6.22 3.77
C LEU A 11 6.50 7.68 4.22
N GLY A 12 5.99 7.99 5.42
CA GLY A 12 5.98 9.32 6.01
C GLY A 12 4.86 10.25 5.49
N HIS A 13 3.82 9.70 4.86
CA HIS A 13 2.67 10.45 4.36
C HIS A 13 1.42 10.21 5.22
N GLU A 14 0.86 11.29 5.76
CA GLU A 14 -0.35 11.22 6.59
C GLU A 14 -1.36 12.32 6.25
N ASP A 15 -2.64 12.04 6.53
CA ASP A 15 -3.70 13.05 6.55
C ASP A 15 -4.63 12.76 7.73
N LEU A 16 -4.56 13.61 8.76
CA LEU A 16 -5.30 13.46 10.01
C LEU A 16 -6.81 13.38 9.83
N SER A 17 -7.36 13.97 8.76
CA SER A 17 -8.80 13.91 8.50
C SER A 17 -9.27 12.49 8.14
N ILE A 18 -8.40 11.66 7.55
CA ILE A 18 -8.72 10.24 7.25
C ILE A 18 -8.83 9.46 8.56
N TYR A 19 -7.91 9.69 9.51
CA TYR A 19 -7.98 9.06 10.83
C TYR A 19 -9.21 9.51 11.62
N ALA A 20 -9.49 10.81 11.62
CA ALA A 20 -10.68 11.37 12.26
C ALA A 20 -11.97 10.77 11.67
N PHE A 21 -12.06 10.65 10.35
CA PHE A 21 -13.19 10.00 9.69
C PHE A 21 -13.30 8.52 10.07
N MET A 22 -12.21 7.74 10.01
CA MET A 22 -12.24 6.31 10.34
C MET A 22 -12.73 6.08 11.78
N GLN A 23 -12.25 6.87 12.74
CA GLN A 23 -12.69 6.78 14.14
C GLN A 23 -14.17 7.13 14.28
N SER A 24 -14.61 8.24 13.65
CA SER A 24 -16.02 8.68 13.65
C SER A 24 -16.95 7.64 13.01
N ALA A 25 -16.57 7.09 11.85
CA ALA A 25 -17.34 6.08 11.13
C ALA A 25 -17.48 4.79 11.95
N LEU A 26 -16.42 4.33 12.62
CA LEU A 26 -16.48 3.18 13.52
C LEU A 26 -17.45 3.42 14.68
N VAL A 27 -17.42 4.61 15.31
CA VAL A 27 -18.38 4.95 16.38
C VAL A 27 -19.81 4.96 15.87
N LYS A 28 -20.06 5.51 14.67
CA LYS A 28 -21.40 5.49 14.05
C LYS A 28 -21.92 4.06 13.81
N THR A 29 -21.04 3.07 13.59
CA THR A 29 -21.49 1.66 13.44
C THR A 29 -22.03 1.03 14.73
N THR A 30 -21.84 1.68 15.88
CA THR A 30 -22.37 1.23 17.17
C THR A 30 -23.56 2.07 17.64
N ASP A 31 -24.06 2.99 16.80
CA ASP A 31 -25.17 3.88 17.13
C ASP A 31 -26.48 3.33 16.56
N ASP A 32 -27.27 2.67 17.43
CA ASP A 32 -28.56 2.07 17.08
C ASP A 32 -29.64 3.11 16.71
N SER A 33 -29.37 4.41 16.88
CA SER A 33 -30.32 5.47 16.52
C SER A 33 -30.29 5.86 15.03
N LEU A 34 -29.25 5.44 14.29
CA LEU A 34 -29.09 5.78 12.88
C LEU A 34 -30.09 5.06 11.97
N THR A 35 -30.67 5.81 11.05
CA THR A 35 -31.58 5.29 10.03
C THR A 35 -30.83 4.61 8.88
N ALA A 36 -31.55 3.81 8.08
CA ALA A 36 -30.99 3.19 6.88
C ALA A 36 -30.44 4.20 5.87
N ASP A 37 -31.10 5.36 5.73
CA ASP A 37 -30.66 6.43 4.83
C ASP A 37 -29.36 7.08 5.32
N GLU A 38 -29.23 7.30 6.64
CA GLU A 38 -28.00 7.84 7.24
C GLU A 38 -26.83 6.86 7.14
N LEU A 39 -27.08 5.56 7.34
CA LEU A 39 -26.08 4.52 7.12
C LEU A 39 -25.66 4.43 5.64
N THR A 40 -26.60 4.58 4.72
CA THR A 40 -26.28 4.63 3.29
C THR A 40 -25.44 5.86 2.95
N ALA A 41 -25.77 7.02 3.52
CA ALA A 41 -24.96 8.23 3.37
C ALA A 41 -23.54 8.04 3.94
N LEU A 42 -23.40 7.36 5.08
CA LEU A 42 -22.09 7.01 5.67
C LEU A 42 -21.27 6.09 4.77
N VAL A 43 -21.90 5.13 4.07
CA VAL A 43 -21.21 4.28 3.07
C VAL A 43 -20.68 5.13 1.92
N MET A 44 -21.45 6.09 1.42
CA MET A 44 -20.99 6.99 0.36
C MET A 44 -19.82 7.89 0.82
N GLU A 45 -19.91 8.43 2.04
CA GLU A 45 -18.82 9.20 2.65
C GLU A 45 -17.54 8.35 2.86
N THR A 46 -17.72 7.08 3.23
CA THR A 46 -16.63 6.09 3.33
C THR A 46 -15.97 5.89 1.97
N GLY A 47 -16.74 5.82 0.89
CA GLY A 47 -16.22 5.76 -0.48
C GLY A 47 -15.37 6.98 -0.84
N SER A 48 -15.83 8.19 -0.52
CA SER A 48 -15.07 9.43 -0.74
C SER A 48 -13.74 9.46 0.02
N ASN A 49 -13.73 9.03 1.28
CA ASN A 49 -12.49 8.88 2.06
C ASN A 49 -11.61 7.73 1.54
N GLY A 50 -12.21 6.71 0.93
CA GLY A 50 -11.51 5.64 0.23
C GLY A 50 -10.68 6.16 -0.94
N VAL A 51 -11.27 7.01 -1.79
CA VAL A 51 -10.55 7.69 -2.87
C VAL A 51 -9.43 8.56 -2.31
N LYS A 52 -9.71 9.29 -1.23
CA LYS A 52 -8.73 10.18 -0.60
C LYS A 52 -7.49 9.43 -0.11
N VAL A 53 -7.66 8.30 0.58
CA VAL A 53 -6.52 7.51 1.08
C VAL A 53 -5.75 6.82 -0.06
N MET A 54 -6.44 6.37 -1.11
CA MET A 54 -5.76 5.79 -2.28
C MET A 54 -4.90 6.83 -2.99
N ALA A 55 -5.37 8.09 -3.11
CA ALA A 55 -4.57 9.19 -3.66
C ALA A 55 -3.36 9.53 -2.78
N LEU A 56 -3.50 9.44 -1.44
CA LEU A 56 -2.38 9.63 -0.52
C LEU A 56 -1.32 8.55 -0.69
N LEU A 57 -1.73 7.27 -0.77
CA LEU A 57 -0.82 6.14 -0.98
C LEU A 57 -0.15 6.18 -2.36
N ASP A 58 -0.90 6.52 -3.41
CA ASP A 58 -0.36 6.70 -4.76
C ASP A 58 0.76 7.75 -4.77
N LYS A 59 0.50 8.92 -4.18
CA LYS A 59 1.51 9.97 -4.02
C LYS A 59 2.72 9.47 -3.24
N ALA A 60 2.51 8.77 -2.13
CA ALA A 60 3.59 8.28 -1.27
C ALA A 60 4.52 7.33 -2.04
N ASN A 61 3.96 6.31 -2.69
CA ASN A 61 4.72 5.33 -3.47
C ASN A 61 5.44 5.97 -4.66
N THR A 62 4.73 6.78 -5.46
CA THR A 62 5.31 7.38 -6.69
C THR A 62 6.36 8.44 -6.38
N THR A 63 6.22 9.16 -5.27
CA THR A 63 7.25 10.12 -4.82
C THR A 63 8.49 9.40 -4.28
N ALA A 64 8.32 8.29 -3.55
CA ALA A 64 9.43 7.54 -2.97
C ALA A 64 10.20 6.70 -4.01
N TYR A 65 9.50 6.03 -4.91
CA TYR A 65 10.08 4.99 -5.77
C TYR A 65 10.00 5.29 -7.27
N GLY A 66 9.46 6.45 -7.64
CA GLY A 66 9.25 6.87 -9.03
C GLY A 66 7.88 6.43 -9.58
N ASN A 67 7.49 6.98 -10.73
CA ASN A 67 6.26 6.55 -11.39
C ASN A 67 6.47 5.17 -12.04
N PRO A 68 5.54 4.21 -11.87
CA PRO A 68 5.60 2.94 -12.58
C PRO A 68 5.71 3.12 -14.09
N GLU A 69 6.54 2.29 -14.72
CA GLU A 69 6.76 2.31 -16.16
C GLU A 69 6.63 0.91 -16.78
N ILE A 70 6.45 0.86 -18.11
CA ILE A 70 6.34 -0.42 -18.85
C ILE A 70 7.57 -1.28 -18.54
N THR A 71 7.32 -2.48 -18.01
CA THR A 71 8.39 -3.36 -17.53
C THR A 71 8.14 -4.80 -17.97
N LYS A 72 9.21 -5.50 -18.39
CA LYS A 72 9.19 -6.94 -18.59
C LYS A 72 9.71 -7.61 -17.32
N VAL A 73 8.88 -8.43 -16.68
CA VAL A 73 9.22 -9.17 -15.46
C VAL A 73 9.48 -10.62 -15.82
N ASN A 74 10.61 -11.17 -15.37
CA ASN A 74 10.89 -12.59 -15.53
C ASN A 74 10.08 -13.40 -14.52
N ILE A 75 9.47 -14.50 -14.97
CA ILE A 75 8.67 -15.42 -14.13
C ILE A 75 9.38 -16.75 -13.85
N GLY A 76 10.59 -16.94 -14.38
CA GLY A 76 11.47 -18.08 -14.06
C GLY A 76 12.33 -17.83 -12.81
N VAL A 77 13.19 -18.79 -12.48
CA VAL A 77 14.07 -18.76 -11.30
C VAL A 77 15.54 -18.95 -11.67
N ARG A 78 16.45 -18.62 -10.74
CA ARG A 78 17.90 -18.88 -10.80
C ARG A 78 18.33 -19.91 -9.75
N ASN A 79 19.62 -20.21 -9.71
CA ASN A 79 20.20 -21.23 -8.83
C ASN A 79 20.78 -20.69 -7.51
N ASN A 80 20.67 -19.37 -7.25
CA ASN A 80 21.05 -18.78 -5.97
C ASN A 80 19.99 -19.10 -4.89
N PRO A 81 20.35 -19.08 -3.59
CA PRO A 81 19.34 -19.03 -2.53
C PRO A 81 18.49 -17.76 -2.70
N GLY A 82 17.21 -17.83 -2.34
CA GLY A 82 16.29 -16.71 -2.55
C GLY A 82 15.32 -16.47 -1.41
N ILE A 83 14.90 -15.21 -1.26
CA ILE A 83 13.81 -14.77 -0.39
C ILE A 83 12.62 -14.42 -1.29
N LEU A 84 11.43 -14.89 -0.92
CA LEU A 84 10.18 -14.56 -1.61
C LEU A 84 9.39 -13.56 -0.75
N ILE A 85 9.32 -12.31 -1.18
CA ILE A 85 8.51 -11.27 -0.53
C ILE A 85 7.09 -11.26 -1.11
N SER A 86 6.09 -11.20 -0.23
CA SER A 86 4.67 -11.08 -0.60
C SER A 86 4.01 -9.98 0.24
N GLY A 87 2.71 -9.75 0.08
CA GLY A 87 2.02 -8.59 0.63
C GLY A 87 2.04 -7.41 -0.35
N HIS A 88 2.15 -6.19 0.19
CA HIS A 88 1.98 -4.95 -0.59
C HIS A 88 2.98 -3.84 -0.23
N ASP A 89 3.77 -4.01 0.84
CA ASP A 89 4.55 -2.92 1.40
C ASP A 89 5.87 -2.73 0.64
N LEU A 90 6.01 -1.58 -0.02
CA LEU A 90 7.21 -1.25 -0.80
C LEU A 90 8.36 -0.76 0.08
N LYS A 91 8.09 -0.32 1.31
CA LYS A 91 9.14 0.04 2.27
C LYS A 91 9.90 -1.20 2.72
N ASP A 92 9.18 -2.28 3.00
CA ASP A 92 9.79 -3.59 3.30
C ASP A 92 10.65 -4.09 2.13
N MET A 93 10.20 -3.90 0.88
CA MET A 93 10.98 -4.25 -0.32
C MET A 93 12.28 -3.43 -0.41
N GLU A 94 12.21 -2.11 -0.19
CA GLU A 94 13.38 -1.23 -0.19
C GLU A 94 14.42 -1.69 0.84
N GLU A 95 13.99 -1.98 2.06
CA GLU A 95 14.89 -2.37 3.14
C GLU A 95 15.47 -3.77 2.92
N LEU A 96 14.66 -4.71 2.40
CA LEU A 96 15.13 -6.05 2.04
C LEU A 96 16.19 -5.98 0.94
N LEU A 97 15.94 -5.27 -0.15
CA LEU A 97 16.87 -5.13 -1.26
C LEU A 97 18.22 -4.57 -0.79
N LYS A 98 18.21 -3.49 0.00
CA LYS A 98 19.43 -2.89 0.57
C LYS A 98 20.24 -3.86 1.42
N GLN A 99 19.58 -4.71 2.20
CA GLN A 99 20.25 -5.68 3.08
C GLN A 99 20.76 -6.91 2.32
N THR A 100 20.13 -7.27 1.20
CA THR A 100 20.55 -8.40 0.37
C THR A 100 21.62 -8.05 -0.66
N ASP A 101 21.90 -6.77 -0.89
CA ASP A 101 22.91 -6.34 -1.85
C ASP A 101 24.30 -6.91 -1.52
N GLY A 102 24.96 -7.48 -2.53
CA GLY A 102 26.26 -8.14 -2.39
C GLY A 102 26.28 -9.46 -1.58
N THR A 103 25.15 -9.95 -1.07
CA THR A 103 25.12 -11.18 -0.23
C THR A 103 25.09 -12.48 -1.03
N GLY A 104 24.69 -12.42 -2.30
CA GLY A 104 24.42 -13.61 -3.13
C GLY A 104 23.04 -14.26 -2.90
N VAL A 105 22.17 -13.63 -2.10
CA VAL A 105 20.76 -14.03 -1.95
C VAL A 105 19.90 -13.23 -2.93
N ASP A 106 19.16 -13.93 -3.79
CA ASP A 106 18.21 -13.31 -4.73
C ASP A 106 16.90 -12.91 -4.00
N VAL A 107 16.23 -11.87 -4.47
CA VAL A 107 14.89 -11.47 -4.00
C VAL A 107 13.87 -11.70 -5.13
N TYR A 108 12.76 -12.36 -4.81
CA TYR A 108 11.63 -12.62 -5.71
C TYR A 108 10.35 -12.02 -5.12
N THR A 109 9.45 -11.59 -5.99
CA THR A 109 8.14 -11.04 -5.61
C THR A 109 7.03 -12.07 -5.79
N HIS A 110 5.99 -12.01 -4.95
CA HIS A 110 4.83 -12.90 -5.00
C HIS A 110 3.51 -12.16 -4.84
N SER A 111 2.51 -12.53 -5.65
CA SER A 111 1.17 -11.96 -5.66
C SER A 111 1.22 -10.43 -5.81
N GLU A 112 0.78 -9.67 -4.80
CA GLU A 112 0.62 -8.23 -4.87
C GLU A 112 1.93 -7.44 -4.69
N MET A 113 3.06 -8.13 -4.49
CA MET A 113 4.40 -7.52 -4.61
C MET A 113 4.91 -7.48 -6.06
N LEU A 114 4.22 -8.12 -7.02
CA LEU A 114 4.59 -8.06 -8.44
C LEU A 114 4.79 -6.61 -8.95
N PRO A 115 3.95 -5.62 -8.58
CA PRO A 115 4.13 -4.24 -9.03
C PRO A 115 5.40 -3.55 -8.55
N ALA A 116 6.10 -4.07 -7.52
CA ALA A 116 7.39 -3.52 -7.10
C ALA A 116 8.39 -3.49 -8.28
N ASN A 117 8.33 -4.47 -9.19
CA ASN A 117 9.17 -4.53 -10.39
C ASN A 117 8.95 -3.33 -11.35
N TYR A 118 7.82 -2.62 -11.24
CA TYR A 118 7.46 -1.56 -12.19
C TYR A 118 8.08 -0.21 -11.80
N TYR A 119 8.50 -0.06 -10.55
CA TYR A 119 9.05 1.18 -10.01
C TYR A 119 10.54 1.33 -10.38
N PRO A 120 10.96 2.47 -10.96
CA PRO A 120 12.36 2.70 -11.34
C PRO A 120 13.37 2.52 -10.21
N ALA A 121 13.00 2.82 -8.96
CA ALA A 121 13.90 2.71 -7.81
C ALA A 121 14.29 1.26 -7.46
N PHE A 122 13.55 0.25 -7.92
CA PHE A 122 13.82 -1.17 -7.64
C PHE A 122 14.38 -1.96 -8.83
N LYS A 123 14.71 -1.27 -9.93
CA LYS A 123 15.23 -1.89 -11.15
C LYS A 123 16.75 -1.99 -11.17
#